data_AF-A0A1K2E4H4-F1
#
_entry.id   AF-A0A1K2E4H4-F1
#
_cell.length_a   1.000
_cell.length_b   1.000
_cell.length_c   1.000
_cell.angle_alpha   90.00
_cell.angle_beta   90.00
_cell.angle_gamma   90.00
#
_symmetry.space_group_name_H-M   'P 1'
#
loop_
_entity.id
_entity.type
_entity.pdbx_description
1 polymer ?
#
loop_
_entity_poly.entity_id
_entity_poly.type
_entity_poly.pdbx_seq_one_letter_code
_entity_poly.pdbx_strand_id
1 'polypeptide(L)'
;MFSPARWARLCLALLCLSPLPPAHAAPTPGDTDLIRERQNRLLEEQRRRLEDLKNLPGQEAKPAQPTAPVDTRCFPIRTIELKGADSLSSAERERLLAPYIGQCLGVPQLNELLKVITDRYIEKGLVTSRAYLPQQDLSDGHLQVLVVEGRLEGLKGAENSRLSEGELAMAFPGKVGDLVNLREIEQMVDQLNRLPSNQAQMELMP
;
A
#
# COMPACT_ATOMS: atom_id res chain seq x y z
N MET A 1 0.73 -75.71 -21.22
CA MET A 1 2.10 -75.91 -20.70
C MET A 1 3.05 -74.98 -21.45
N PHE A 2 3.24 -73.76 -20.93
CA PHE A 2 4.17 -72.77 -21.51
C PHE A 2 5.53 -72.90 -20.84
N SER A 3 6.59 -73.03 -21.64
CA SER A 3 7.94 -73.35 -21.17
C SER A 3 8.59 -72.15 -20.44
N PRO A 4 9.04 -72.30 -19.18
CA PRO A 4 9.50 -71.19 -18.33
C PRO A 4 10.85 -70.58 -18.76
N ALA A 5 11.53 -71.17 -19.74
CA ALA A 5 12.88 -70.78 -20.14
C ALA A 5 12.96 -69.53 -21.03
N ARG A 6 11.85 -69.08 -21.62
CA ARG A 6 11.84 -67.90 -22.51
C ARG A 6 11.63 -66.58 -21.78
N TRP A 7 11.00 -66.59 -20.60
CA TRP A 7 10.81 -65.38 -19.79
C TRP A 7 12.07 -65.01 -19.00
N ALA A 8 12.91 -65.99 -18.65
CA ALA A 8 14.17 -65.75 -17.94
C ALA A 8 15.18 -64.92 -18.74
N ARG A 9 15.14 -64.98 -20.09
CA ARG A 9 16.05 -64.20 -20.95
C ARG A 9 15.59 -62.76 -21.17
N LEU A 10 14.30 -62.46 -21.00
CA LEU A 10 13.79 -61.09 -21.12
C LEU A 10 14.06 -60.27 -19.85
N CYS A 11 14.00 -60.91 -18.66
CA CYS A 11 14.30 -60.25 -17.39
C CYS A 11 15.78 -59.91 -17.20
N LEU A 12 16.70 -60.66 -17.83
CA LEU A 12 18.14 -60.40 -17.70
C LEU A 12 18.61 -59.19 -18.52
N ALA A 13 17.89 -58.81 -19.58
CA ALA A 13 18.20 -57.63 -20.39
C ALA A 13 17.61 -56.33 -19.80
N LEU A 14 16.56 -56.41 -18.99
CA LEU A 14 15.92 -55.24 -18.39
C LEU A 14 16.61 -54.74 -17.11
N LEU A 15 17.48 -55.56 -16.49
CA LEU A 15 18.18 -55.21 -15.24
C LEU A 15 19.42 -54.33 -15.45
N CYS A 16 19.88 -54.13 -16.70
CA CYS A 16 21.05 -53.31 -17.02
C CYS A 16 20.71 -51.87 -17.45
N LEU A 17 19.43 -51.49 -17.45
CA LEU A 17 18.96 -50.16 -17.86
C LEU A 17 18.40 -49.33 -16.69
N SER A 18 18.85 -49.58 -15.46
CA SER A 18 18.59 -48.68 -14.33
C SER A 18 19.49 -47.45 -14.46
N PRO A 19 18.96 -46.21 -14.58
CA PRO A 19 19.79 -45.01 -14.55
C PRO A 19 20.51 -44.95 -13.20
N LEU A 20 21.84 -44.89 -13.23
CA LEU A 20 22.60 -44.59 -12.02
C LEU A 20 22.17 -43.20 -11.53
N PRO A 21 21.91 -43.01 -10.21
CA PRO A 21 21.74 -41.68 -9.68
C PRO A 21 23.03 -40.87 -9.94
N PRO A 22 22.93 -39.58 -10.32
CA PRO A 22 24.10 -38.74 -10.49
C PRO A 22 24.86 -38.71 -9.16
N ALA A 23 26.06 -39.28 -9.15
CA ALA A 23 27.02 -39.13 -8.07
C ALA A 23 27.43 -37.65 -8.00
N HIS A 24 26.78 -36.90 -7.12
CA HIS A 24 27.23 -35.56 -6.78
C HIS A 24 28.49 -35.72 -5.95
N ALA A 25 29.63 -35.27 -6.47
CA ALA A 25 30.87 -35.23 -5.71
C ALA A 25 30.62 -34.46 -4.41
N ALA A 26 30.96 -35.06 -3.27
CA ALA A 26 30.91 -34.36 -2.00
C ALA A 26 31.87 -33.15 -2.08
N PRO A 27 31.45 -31.96 -1.63
CA PRO A 27 32.30 -30.78 -1.67
C PRO A 27 33.61 -31.10 -0.94
N THR A 28 34.73 -30.79 -1.59
CA THR A 28 36.03 -31.04 -0.98
C THR A 28 36.24 -30.07 0.19
N PRO A 29 37.09 -30.39 1.17
CA PRO A 29 37.39 -29.48 2.29
C PRO A 29 37.76 -28.05 1.84
N GLY A 30 38.45 -27.89 0.70
CA GLY A 30 38.77 -26.59 0.11
C GLY A 30 37.54 -25.86 -0.47
N ASP A 31 36.59 -26.57 -1.07
CA ASP A 31 35.35 -25.98 -1.57
C ASP A 31 34.46 -25.48 -0.42
N THR A 32 34.43 -26.23 0.71
CA THR A 32 33.68 -25.82 1.89
C THR A 32 34.26 -24.54 2.52
N ASP A 33 35.58 -24.37 2.50
CA ASP A 33 36.23 -23.17 3.02
C ASP A 33 35.94 -21.94 2.14
N LEU A 34 35.97 -22.10 0.82
CA LEU A 34 35.61 -21.04 -0.13
C LEU A 34 34.14 -20.61 -0.01
N ILE A 35 33.23 -21.56 0.19
CA ILE A 35 31.80 -21.28 0.41
C ILE A 35 31.61 -20.50 1.72
N ARG A 36 32.32 -20.89 2.77
CA ARG A 36 32.26 -20.24 4.08
C ARG A 36 32.81 -18.82 4.04
N GLU A 37 33.93 -18.60 3.35
CA GLU A 37 34.50 -17.27 3.15
C GLU A 37 33.54 -16.37 2.38
N ARG A 38 32.90 -16.90 1.32
CA ARG A 38 31.91 -16.15 0.53
C ARG A 38 30.67 -15.78 1.35
N GLN A 39 30.15 -16.68 2.19
CA GLN A 39 29.04 -16.37 3.10
C GLN A 39 29.41 -15.27 4.12
N ASN A 40 30.61 -15.34 4.69
CA ASN A 40 31.06 -14.34 5.67
C ASN A 40 31.18 -12.94 5.04
N ARG A 41 31.72 -12.83 3.81
CA ARG A 41 31.79 -11.54 3.10
C ARG A 41 30.40 -10.93 2.88
N LEU A 42 29.42 -11.73 2.45
CA LEU A 42 28.05 -11.26 2.24
C LEU A 42 27.41 -10.75 3.55
N LEU A 43 27.64 -11.43 4.67
CA LEU A 43 27.15 -11.01 5.97
C LEU A 43 27.80 -9.70 6.44
N GLU A 44 29.10 -9.52 6.21
CA GLU A 44 29.81 -8.28 6.52
C GLU A 44 29.30 -7.11 5.67
N GLU A 45 29.08 -7.33 4.37
CA GLU A 45 28.49 -6.31 3.48
C GLU A 45 27.10 -5.88 3.93
N GLN A 46 26.24 -6.83 4.32
CA GLN A 46 24.91 -6.51 4.84
C GLN A 46 24.97 -5.72 6.16
N ARG A 47 25.89 -6.08 7.07
CA ARG A 47 26.09 -5.34 8.32
C ARG A 47 26.55 -3.91 8.06
N ARG A 48 27.55 -3.71 7.20
CA ARG A 48 28.04 -2.37 6.83
C ARG A 48 26.90 -1.52 6.25
N ARG A 49 26.11 -2.09 5.34
CA ARG A 49 24.98 -1.39 4.72
C ARG A 49 23.94 -0.96 5.75
N LEU A 50 23.62 -1.81 6.72
CA LEU A 50 22.71 -1.47 7.82
C LEU A 50 23.28 -0.37 8.73
N GLU A 51 24.58 -0.40 9.02
CA GLU A 51 25.24 0.67 9.79
C GLU A 51 25.23 2.00 9.04
N ASP A 52 25.53 1.99 7.74
CA ASP A 52 25.45 3.16 6.89
C ASP A 52 24.03 3.75 6.91
N LEU A 53 23.01 2.91 6.76
CA LEU A 53 21.59 3.30 6.85
C LEU A 53 21.22 3.92 8.21
N LYS A 54 21.80 3.44 9.31
CA LYS A 54 21.59 4.01 10.65
C LYS A 54 22.35 5.33 10.87
N ASN A 55 23.49 5.50 10.20
CA ASN A 55 24.33 6.68 10.27
C ASN A 55 23.93 7.76 9.26
N LEU A 56 22.99 7.46 8.35
CA LEU A 56 22.35 8.47 7.53
C LEU A 56 21.73 9.50 8.48
N PRO A 57 22.04 10.80 8.33
CA PRO A 57 21.36 11.85 9.06
C PRO A 57 19.90 11.90 8.57
N GLY A 58 19.06 11.09 9.20
CA GLY A 58 17.62 11.26 9.21
C GLY A 58 17.34 12.49 10.06
N GLN A 59 17.57 13.68 9.49
CA GLN A 59 16.84 14.83 9.95
C GLN A 59 15.37 14.52 9.68
N GLU A 60 14.66 14.07 10.72
CA GLU A 60 13.33 14.63 10.96
C GLU A 60 13.53 16.14 11.13
N ALA A 61 13.69 16.82 10.00
CA ALA A 61 13.47 18.25 9.92
C ALA A 61 11.96 18.38 10.15
N LYS A 62 11.57 18.38 11.43
CA LYS A 62 10.30 18.93 11.86
C LYS A 62 10.23 20.27 11.14
N PRO A 63 9.26 20.48 10.23
CA PRO A 63 9.22 21.70 9.43
C PRO A 63 9.40 22.87 10.39
N ALA A 64 10.44 23.67 10.19
CA ALA A 64 10.60 24.91 10.92
C ALA A 64 9.32 25.68 10.66
N GLN A 65 8.43 25.71 11.66
CA GLN A 65 7.17 26.41 11.55
C GLN A 65 7.53 27.84 11.15
N PRO A 66 6.90 28.39 10.09
CA PRO A 66 7.09 29.78 9.76
C PRO A 66 6.88 30.59 11.03
N THR A 67 7.84 31.44 11.38
CA THR A 67 7.73 32.45 12.43
C THR A 67 6.75 33.54 12.00
N ALA A 68 5.55 33.14 11.57
CA ALA A 68 4.40 34.02 11.60
C ALA A 68 4.12 34.28 13.08
N PRO A 69 3.75 35.52 13.48
CA PRO A 69 3.26 35.74 14.82
C PRO A 69 2.17 34.71 15.07
N VAL A 70 2.31 33.93 16.15
CA VAL A 70 1.27 33.01 16.60
C VAL A 70 0.02 33.87 16.76
N ASP A 71 -0.95 33.71 15.85
CA ASP A 71 -2.20 34.45 15.96
C ASP A 71 -2.84 33.98 17.27
N THR A 72 -2.72 34.81 18.30
CA THR A 72 -3.22 34.54 19.65
C THR A 72 -4.75 34.56 19.69
N ARG A 73 -5.39 34.94 18.58
CA ARG A 73 -6.84 34.86 18.42
C ARG A 73 -7.22 33.42 18.13
N CYS A 74 -8.03 32.87 19.02
CA CYS A 74 -8.66 31.57 18.89
C CYS A 74 -10.17 31.71 18.96
N PHE A 75 -10.88 30.76 18.38
CA PHE A 75 -12.33 30.70 18.38
C PHE A 75 -12.80 29.64 19.38
N PRO A 76 -13.68 29.97 20.33
CA PRO A 76 -14.22 28.99 21.26
C PRO A 76 -15.19 28.06 20.53
N ILE A 77 -14.80 26.81 20.31
CA ILE A 77 -15.62 25.83 19.58
C ILE A 77 -16.44 25.02 20.58
N ARG A 78 -17.76 25.16 20.52
CA ARG A 78 -18.73 24.45 21.36
C ARG A 78 -19.23 23.18 20.70
N THR A 79 -19.42 23.22 19.38
CA THR A 79 -19.93 22.08 18.60
C THR A 79 -19.23 22.02 17.26
N ILE A 80 -19.07 20.80 16.74
CA ILE A 80 -18.49 20.56 15.42
C ILE A 80 -19.47 19.70 14.63
N GLU A 81 -19.85 20.16 13.44
CA GLU A 81 -20.66 19.40 12.49
C GLU A 81 -19.77 18.95 11.32
N LEU A 82 -19.74 17.63 11.06
CA LEU A 82 -19.02 17.06 9.93
C LEU A 82 -19.99 16.64 8.83
N LYS A 83 -20.01 17.38 7.72
CA LYS A 83 -20.85 17.12 6.54
C LYS A 83 -20.10 16.34 5.47
N GLY A 84 -20.82 15.54 4.69
CA GLY A 84 -20.26 14.78 3.56
C GLY A 84 -19.33 13.63 3.96
N ALA A 85 -19.37 13.20 5.22
CA ALA A 85 -18.53 12.13 5.76
C ALA A 85 -19.31 10.82 5.92
N ASP A 86 -20.01 10.41 4.87
CA ASP A 86 -20.95 9.28 4.90
C ASP A 86 -20.24 7.93 5.07
N SER A 87 -18.97 7.83 4.65
CA SER A 87 -18.15 6.63 4.84
C SER A 87 -17.59 6.45 6.26
N LEU A 88 -17.74 7.46 7.14
CA LEU A 88 -17.37 7.38 8.54
C LEU A 88 -18.59 7.07 9.40
N SER A 89 -18.49 6.03 10.23
CA SER A 89 -19.50 5.72 11.23
C SER A 89 -19.66 6.88 12.24
N SER A 90 -20.82 7.00 12.88
CA SER A 90 -21.03 8.03 13.91
C SER A 90 -19.98 7.96 15.02
N ALA A 91 -19.65 6.74 15.47
CA ALA A 91 -18.61 6.52 16.49
C ALA A 91 -17.22 6.95 16.04
N GLU A 92 -16.86 6.76 14.76
CA GLU A 92 -15.59 7.27 14.22
C GLU A 92 -15.58 8.80 14.22
N ARG A 93 -16.67 9.43 13.76
CA ARG A 93 -16.81 10.89 13.73
C ARG A 93 -16.70 11.49 15.13
N GLU A 94 -17.43 10.94 16.10
CA GLU A 94 -17.39 11.39 17.49
C GLU A 94 -15.98 11.29 18.08
N ARG A 95 -15.28 10.17 17.86
CA ARG A 95 -13.90 9.97 18.37
C ARG A 95 -12.90 10.95 17.75
N LEU A 96 -13.02 11.24 16.45
CA LEU A 96 -12.14 12.18 15.75
C LEU A 96 -12.35 13.62 16.25
N LEU A 97 -13.60 13.99 16.54
CA LEU A 97 -13.97 15.37 16.89
C LEU A 97 -13.86 15.67 18.39
N ALA A 98 -14.01 14.65 19.25
CA ALA A 98 -14.01 14.81 20.71
C ALA A 98 -12.85 15.66 21.28
N PRO A 99 -11.59 15.54 20.80
CA PRO A 99 -10.48 16.33 21.33
C PRO A 99 -10.60 17.85 21.08
N TYR A 100 -11.42 18.25 20.11
CA TYR A 100 -11.53 19.63 19.64
C TYR A 100 -12.79 20.35 20.14
N ILE A 101 -13.78 19.59 20.64
CA ILE A 101 -15.01 20.13 21.21
C ILE A 101 -14.72 20.77 22.58
N GLY A 102 -15.24 21.98 22.79
CA GLY A 102 -15.03 22.75 24.02
C GLY A 102 -13.67 23.44 24.11
N GLN A 103 -12.87 23.40 23.05
CA GLN A 103 -11.53 24.01 22.99
C GLN A 103 -11.55 25.37 22.29
N CYS A 104 -10.55 26.19 22.57
CA CYS A 104 -10.29 27.40 21.79
C CYS A 104 -9.32 27.07 20.65
N LEU A 105 -9.82 27.04 19.42
CA LEU A 105 -9.03 26.64 18.25
C LEU A 105 -8.56 27.88 17.49
N GLY A 106 -7.24 28.01 17.30
CA GLY A 106 -6.65 28.93 16.33
C GLY A 106 -6.50 28.27 14.96
N VAL A 107 -6.00 29.03 13.99
CA VAL A 107 -5.74 28.53 12.63
C VAL A 107 -4.89 27.24 12.60
N PRO A 108 -3.80 27.11 13.39
CA PRO A 108 -3.02 25.88 13.41
C PRO A 108 -3.83 24.66 13.88
N GLN A 109 -4.66 24.82 14.91
CA GLN A 109 -5.48 23.72 15.43
C GLN A 109 -6.62 23.35 14.48
N LEU A 110 -7.20 24.33 13.78
CA LEU A 110 -8.19 24.07 12.72
C LEU A 110 -7.56 23.28 11.57
N ASN A 111 -6.35 23.65 11.14
CA ASN A 111 -5.62 22.90 10.11
C ASN A 111 -5.28 21.48 10.58
N GLU A 112 -4.91 21.31 11.85
CA GLU A 112 -4.66 19.99 12.42
C GLU A 112 -5.93 19.13 12.46
N LEU A 113 -7.08 19.72 12.82
CA LEU A 113 -8.37 19.03 12.76
C LEU A 113 -8.68 18.55 11.33
N LEU A 114 -8.52 19.40 10.31
CA LEU A 114 -8.72 19.02 8.91
C LEU A 114 -7.76 17.90 8.49
N LYS A 115 -6.51 17.98 8.93
CA LYS A 115 -5.49 16.96 8.68
C LYS A 115 -5.88 15.63 9.30
N VAL A 116 -6.24 15.59 10.58
CA VAL A 116 -6.65 14.37 11.29
C VAL A 116 -7.86 13.71 10.63
N ILE A 117 -8.85 14.50 10.20
CA ILE A 117 -9.99 13.96 9.45
C ILE A 117 -9.50 13.37 8.12
N THR A 118 -8.69 14.10 7.35
CA THR A 118 -8.19 13.64 6.04
C THR A 118 -7.31 12.39 6.17
N ASP A 119 -6.42 12.34 7.16
CA ASP A 119 -5.56 11.20 7.44
C ASP A 119 -6.40 9.95 7.76
N ARG A 120 -7.53 10.12 8.44
CA ARG A 120 -8.45 9.00 8.69
C ARG A 120 -8.99 8.39 7.40
N TYR A 121 -9.25 9.20 6.37
CA TYR A 121 -9.65 8.68 5.05
C TYR A 121 -8.49 7.97 4.35
N ILE A 122 -7.29 8.55 4.41
CA ILE A 122 -6.07 7.96 3.83
C ILE A 122 -5.79 6.59 4.46
N GLU A 123 -5.92 6.44 5.77
CA GLU A 123 -5.79 5.16 6.49
C GLU A 123 -6.79 4.10 5.99
N LYS A 124 -7.99 4.52 5.55
CA LYS A 124 -9.00 3.64 4.97
C LYS A 124 -8.75 3.32 3.49
N GLY A 125 -7.73 3.93 2.88
CA GLY A 125 -7.39 3.81 1.46
C GLY A 125 -8.10 4.82 0.56
N LEU A 126 -8.86 5.76 1.12
CA LEU A 126 -9.67 6.73 0.39
C LEU A 126 -8.87 8.00 0.07
N VAL A 127 -7.83 7.87 -0.76
CA VAL A 127 -6.80 8.89 -0.98
C VAL A 127 -7.27 10.14 -1.74
N THR A 128 -8.41 10.06 -2.42
CA THR A 128 -9.03 11.19 -3.14
C THR A 128 -10.01 11.99 -2.28
N SER A 129 -10.23 11.58 -1.03
CA SER A 129 -11.16 12.24 -0.11
C SER A 129 -10.43 13.25 0.79
N ARG A 130 -11.00 14.44 0.98
CA ARG A 130 -10.37 15.52 1.76
C ARG A 130 -11.36 16.33 2.57
N ALA A 131 -10.93 16.80 3.74
CA ALA A 131 -11.69 17.72 4.58
C ALA A 131 -11.33 19.18 4.27
N TYR A 132 -12.34 20.05 4.27
CA TYR A 132 -12.24 21.47 4.00
C TYR A 132 -13.08 22.27 5.01
N LEU A 133 -12.62 23.49 5.27
CA LEU A 133 -13.35 24.44 6.11
C LEU A 133 -14.06 25.47 5.21
N PRO A 134 -15.39 25.41 5.05
CA PRO A 134 -16.12 26.43 4.30
C PRO A 134 -16.06 27.79 5.03
N GLN A 135 -16.25 28.87 4.26
CA GLN A 135 -16.41 30.21 4.84
C GLN A 135 -17.65 30.24 5.73
N GLN A 136 -17.47 30.63 6.99
CA GLN A 136 -18.51 30.62 8.02
C GLN A 136 -18.17 31.62 9.13
N ASP A 137 -19.15 31.99 9.94
CA ASP A 137 -18.97 32.73 11.17
C ASP A 137 -18.85 31.76 12.36
N LEU A 138 -17.80 31.93 13.17
CA LEU A 138 -17.53 31.09 14.34
C LEU A 138 -17.92 31.77 15.66
N SER A 139 -18.58 32.93 15.62
CA SER A 139 -18.96 33.71 16.80
C SER A 139 -19.86 32.94 17.77
N ASP A 140 -20.73 32.06 17.24
CA ASP A 140 -21.61 31.20 18.04
C ASP A 140 -20.91 29.92 18.57
N GLY A 141 -19.67 29.70 18.16
CA GLY A 141 -18.88 28.51 18.51
C GLY A 141 -19.35 27.23 17.81
N HIS A 142 -20.04 27.35 16.68
CA HIS A 142 -20.42 26.22 15.83
C HIS A 142 -19.45 26.12 14.64
N LEU A 143 -18.72 25.02 14.56
CA LEU A 143 -17.76 24.76 13.50
C LEU A 143 -18.31 23.72 12.52
N GLN A 144 -18.56 24.13 11.28
CA GLN A 144 -18.91 23.21 10.21
C GLN A 144 -17.65 22.81 9.43
N VAL A 145 -17.40 21.51 9.32
CA VAL A 145 -16.36 20.94 8.46
C VAL A 145 -17.03 20.16 7.33
N LEU A 146 -16.59 20.36 6.09
CA LEU A 146 -17.08 19.64 4.92
C LEU A 146 -16.03 18.64 4.46
N VAL A 147 -16.42 17.38 4.32
CA VAL A 147 -15.62 16.37 3.63
C VAL A 147 -16.15 16.22 2.22
N VAL A 148 -15.24 16.25 1.25
CA VAL A 148 -15.53 15.85 -0.12
C VAL A 148 -14.94 14.47 -0.32
N GLU A 149 -15.82 13.48 -0.43
CA GLU A 149 -15.46 12.10 -0.71
C GLU A 149 -15.31 11.89 -2.22
N GLY A 150 -14.11 11.52 -2.66
CA GLY A 150 -13.82 11.29 -4.07
C GLY A 150 -14.44 9.97 -4.56
N ARG A 151 -15.14 10.05 -5.70
CA ARG A 151 -15.83 8.92 -6.33
C ARG A 151 -15.23 8.59 -7.69
N LEU A 152 -15.24 7.31 -8.05
CA LEU A 152 -14.76 6.84 -9.33
C LEU A 152 -15.78 7.18 -10.42
N GLU A 153 -15.44 8.08 -11.34
CA GLU A 153 -16.31 8.40 -12.49
C GLU A 153 -16.21 7.35 -13.61
N GLY A 154 -15.04 6.76 -13.80
CA GLY A 154 -14.82 5.78 -14.85
C GLY A 154 -13.41 5.22 -14.87
N LEU A 155 -13.24 4.13 -15.61
CA LEU A 155 -11.95 3.50 -15.89
C LEU A 155 -11.74 3.54 -17.39
N LYS A 156 -10.60 4.08 -17.82
CA LYS A 156 -10.23 4.16 -19.23
C LYS A 156 -8.81 3.65 -19.43
N GLY A 157 -8.58 2.91 -20.51
CA GLY A 157 -7.24 2.61 -20.96
C GLY A 157 -6.55 3.88 -21.49
N ALA A 158 -5.23 3.94 -21.40
CA ALA A 158 -4.45 4.96 -22.11
C ALA A 158 -4.64 4.84 -23.63
N GLU A 159 -4.34 5.90 -24.40
CA GLU A 159 -4.59 5.95 -25.86
C GLU A 159 -3.97 4.78 -26.64
N ASN A 160 -2.85 4.23 -26.17
CA ASN A 160 -2.14 3.10 -26.79
C ASN A 160 -2.31 1.79 -26.01
N SER A 161 -3.25 1.73 -25.07
CA SER A 161 -3.55 0.53 -24.30
C SER A 161 -4.13 -0.55 -25.21
N ARG A 162 -3.65 -1.79 -25.03
CA ARG A 162 -4.24 -2.98 -25.66
C ARG A 162 -5.36 -3.60 -24.84
N LEU A 163 -5.60 -3.08 -23.63
CA LEU A 163 -6.65 -3.55 -22.73
C LEU A 163 -8.00 -3.00 -23.20
N SER A 164 -8.95 -3.91 -23.40
CA SER A 164 -10.35 -3.57 -23.66
C SER A 164 -11.05 -3.09 -22.39
N GLU A 165 -12.15 -2.34 -22.55
CA GLU A 165 -13.00 -1.92 -21.42
C GLU A 165 -13.54 -3.11 -20.62
N GLY A 166 -13.83 -4.24 -21.30
CA GLY A 166 -14.28 -5.46 -20.65
C GLY A 166 -13.22 -6.09 -19.75
N GLU A 167 -11.94 -6.08 -20.17
CA GLU A 167 -10.83 -6.55 -19.34
C GLU A 167 -10.61 -5.65 -18.12
N LEU A 168 -10.73 -4.34 -18.28
CA LEU A 168 -10.65 -3.38 -17.15
C LEU A 168 -11.80 -3.60 -16.15
N ALA A 169 -13.03 -3.76 -16.64
CA ALA A 169 -14.18 -4.03 -15.81
C ALA A 169 -14.11 -5.38 -15.08
N MET A 170 -13.49 -6.40 -15.69
CA MET A 170 -13.27 -7.71 -15.07
C MET A 170 -12.15 -7.69 -14.02
N ALA A 171 -11.15 -6.83 -14.19
CA ALA A 171 -10.03 -6.71 -13.27
C ALA A 171 -10.35 -5.83 -12.05
N PHE A 172 -11.25 -4.85 -12.19
CA PHE A 172 -11.58 -3.93 -11.11
C PHE A 172 -12.60 -4.56 -10.14
N PRO A 173 -12.31 -4.61 -8.82
CA PRO A 173 -13.19 -5.25 -7.85
C PRO A 173 -14.39 -4.38 -7.43
N GLY A 174 -14.31 -3.06 -7.62
CA GLY A 174 -15.35 -2.09 -7.25
C GLY A 174 -16.29 -1.73 -8.42
N LYS A 175 -17.07 -0.65 -8.25
CA LYS A 175 -17.95 -0.13 -9.30
C LYS A 175 -17.74 1.36 -9.53
N VAL A 176 -18.09 1.81 -10.73
CA VAL A 176 -18.22 3.24 -11.02
C VAL A 176 -19.27 3.85 -10.09
N GLY A 177 -18.94 5.02 -9.51
CA GLY A 177 -19.73 5.73 -8.51
C GLY A 177 -19.35 5.43 -7.06
N ASP A 178 -18.62 4.34 -6.81
CA ASP A 178 -18.08 4.01 -5.49
C ASP A 178 -16.95 4.97 -5.11
N LEU A 179 -16.63 4.99 -3.81
CA LEU A 179 -15.50 5.75 -3.31
C LEU A 179 -14.20 5.17 -3.86
N VAL A 180 -13.30 6.06 -4.30
CA VAL A 180 -12.00 5.61 -4.84
C VAL A 180 -11.16 5.05 -3.70
N ASN A 181 -10.90 3.74 -3.71
CA ASN A 181 -9.99 3.10 -2.78
C ASN A 181 -8.68 2.68 -3.48
N LEU A 182 -7.56 3.19 -2.98
CA LEU A 182 -6.24 2.89 -3.54
C LEU A 182 -5.93 1.39 -3.57
N ARG A 183 -6.34 0.64 -2.54
CA ARG A 183 -6.06 -0.81 -2.43
C ARG A 183 -6.77 -1.60 -3.53
N GLU A 184 -7.98 -1.18 -3.90
CA GLU A 184 -8.75 -1.81 -4.98
C GLU A 184 -8.10 -1.58 -6.34
N ILE A 185 -7.56 -0.37 -6.56
CA ILE A 185 -6.85 -0.03 -7.80
C ILE A 185 -5.52 -0.79 -7.88
N GLU A 186 -4.78 -0.89 -6.77
CA GLU A 186 -3.55 -1.70 -6.70
C GLU A 186 -3.82 -3.18 -7.03
N GLN A 187 -4.90 -3.74 -6.48
CA GLN A 187 -5.34 -5.11 -6.80
C GLN A 187 -5.70 -5.27 -8.29
N MET A 188 -6.39 -4.29 -8.88
CA MET A 188 -6.69 -4.31 -10.31
C MET A 188 -5.41 -4.33 -11.15
N VAL A 189 -4.42 -3.48 -10.82
CA VAL A 189 -3.14 -3.43 -11.53
C VAL A 189 -2.37 -4.75 -11.39
N ASP A 190 -2.34 -5.32 -10.18
CA ASP A 190 -1.71 -6.63 -9.95
C ASP A 190 -2.39 -7.72 -10.79
N GLN A 191 -3.73 -7.78 -10.78
CA GLN A 191 -4.52 -8.73 -11.55
C GLN A 191 -4.26 -8.60 -13.06
N LEU A 192 -4.16 -7.38 -13.59
CA LEU A 192 -3.81 -7.14 -15.00
C LEU A 192 -2.39 -7.62 -15.33
N ASN A 193 -1.44 -7.45 -14.40
CA ASN A 193 -0.03 -7.83 -14.58
C ASN A 193 0.26 -9.31 -14.30
N ARG A 194 -0.74 -10.12 -13.90
CA ARG A 194 -0.60 -11.58 -13.81
C ARG A 194 -0.30 -12.23 -15.17
N LEU A 195 -0.72 -11.60 -16.27
CA LEU A 195 -0.35 -12.02 -17.61
C LEU A 195 1.01 -11.37 -17.97
N PRO A 196 2.06 -12.15 -18.28
CA PRO A 196 3.40 -11.61 -18.57
C PRO A 196 3.45 -10.65 -19.77
N SER A 197 2.44 -10.68 -20.63
CA SER A 197 2.30 -9.77 -21.77
C SER A 197 1.89 -8.35 -21.38
N ASN A 198 1.44 -8.15 -20.13
CA ASN A 198 0.91 -6.88 -19.65
C ASN A 198 1.95 -6.16 -18.78
N GLN A 199 1.99 -4.84 -18.93
CA GLN A 199 2.76 -3.92 -18.09
C GLN A 199 1.86 -2.72 -17.75
N ALA A 200 0.75 -3.02 -17.08
CA ALA A 200 -0.23 -2.03 -16.66
C ALA A 200 0.34 -1.12 -15.57
N GLN A 201 0.05 0.17 -15.72
CA GLN A 201 0.31 1.22 -14.74
C GLN A 201 -1.00 1.96 -14.47
N MET A 202 -1.10 2.64 -13.33
CA MET A 202 -2.27 3.44 -12.97
C MET A 202 -1.90 4.91 -12.84
N GLU A 203 -2.84 5.76 -13.23
CA GLU A 203 -2.80 7.20 -13.01
C GLU A 203 -4.20 7.65 -12.58
N LEU A 204 -4.27 8.50 -11.56
CA LEU A 204 -5.52 9.12 -11.11
C LEU A 204 -5.63 10.51 -11.74
N MET A 205 -6.65 10.69 -12.59
CA MET A 205 -6.97 11.98 -13.20
C MET A 205 -8.23 12.57 -12.55
N PRO A 206 -8.29 13.90 -12.33
CA PRO A 206 -9.48 14.59 -11.87
C PRO A 206 -10.53 14.76 -12.97
#